data_AF-A0A831KGX8-F1
#
_entry.id   AF-A0A831KGX8-F1
#
_cell.length_a   1.000
_cell.length_b   1.000
_cell.length_c   1.000
_cell.angle_alpha   90.00
_cell.angle_beta   90.00
_cell.angle_gamma   90.00
#
_symmetry.space_group_name_H-M   'P 1'
#
loop_
_entity.id
_entity.type
_entity.pdbx_description
1 polymer ?
#
loop_
_entity_poly.entity_id
_entity_poly.type
_entity_poly.pdbx_seq_one_letter_code
_entity_poly.pdbx_strand_id
1 'polypeptide(L)'
;MFDSTKAPNIIATIKNQDNPAQAVDILYVASENGFATSGIIEHFGLREIFIPAYMVIKDLELIGTIVAVILEEISQAHESEGVFQYSPHLEVMGKDYTMKRSGEYMMLEEAQ
;
A
#
# COMPACT_ATOMS: atom_id res chain seq x y z
N MET A 1 -0.23 12.46 14.06
CA MET A 1 -0.93 11.94 15.25
C MET A 1 -2.38 11.72 14.84
N PHE A 2 -2.81 10.47 14.69
CA PHE A 2 -4.17 10.14 14.29
C PHE A 2 -5.13 10.40 15.46
N ASP A 3 -6.23 11.08 15.19
CA ASP A 3 -7.32 11.29 16.15
C ASP A 3 -8.03 9.96 16.40
N SER A 4 -7.81 9.37 17.58
CA SER A 4 -8.36 8.07 17.97
C SER A 4 -9.88 8.07 18.24
N THR A 5 -10.58 9.20 18.04
CA THR A 5 -12.03 9.32 18.28
C THR A 5 -12.89 9.14 17.03
N LYS A 6 -12.30 9.17 15.83
CA LYS A 6 -12.97 8.79 14.58
C LYS A 6 -12.61 7.35 14.24
N ALA A 7 -13.62 6.52 14.00
CA ALA A 7 -13.37 5.22 13.38
C ALA A 7 -12.55 5.45 12.10
N PRO A 8 -11.44 4.71 11.91
CA PRO A 8 -10.64 4.85 10.69
C PRO A 8 -11.57 4.58 9.49
N ASN A 9 -11.50 5.44 8.48
CA ASN A 9 -12.36 5.31 7.30
C ASN A 9 -11.81 4.20 6.39
N ILE A 10 -11.92 2.96 6.87
CA ILE A 10 -11.53 1.74 6.17
C ILE A 10 -12.46 1.59 4.98
N ILE A 11 -11.90 1.60 3.78
CA ILE A 11 -12.64 1.44 2.52
C ILE A 11 -12.52 0.02 1.95
N ALA A 12 -11.46 -0.71 2.33
CA ALA A 12 -11.22 -2.09 1.92
C ALA A 12 -10.24 -2.76 2.90
N THR A 13 -10.23 -4.09 2.89
CA THR A 13 -9.24 -4.92 3.58
C THR A 13 -8.73 -5.96 2.60
N ILE A 14 -7.42 -6.05 2.44
CA ILE A 14 -6.74 -7.08 1.65
C ILE A 14 -6.22 -8.12 2.64
N LYS A 15 -6.56 -9.39 2.41
CA LYS A 15 -6.10 -10.49 3.25
C LYS A 15 -5.15 -11.35 2.45
N ASN A 16 -4.02 -11.68 3.06
CA ASN A 16 -3.17 -12.73 2.54
C ASN A 16 -3.97 -14.06 2.47
N GLN A 17 -3.83 -14.78 1.36
CA GLN A 17 -4.55 -16.04 1.13
C GLN A 17 -4.04 -17.18 2.01
N ASP A 18 -2.74 -17.27 2.22
CA ASP A 18 -2.05 -18.32 2.96
C ASP A 18 -2.04 -18.07 4.48
N ASN A 19 -2.03 -16.80 4.89
CA ASN A 19 -2.14 -16.38 6.28
C ASN A 19 -3.14 -15.21 6.47
N PRO A 20 -4.44 -15.50 6.65
CA PRO A 20 -5.48 -14.47 6.78
C PRO A 20 -5.35 -13.53 7.99
N ALA A 21 -4.47 -13.84 8.95
CA ALA A 21 -4.15 -12.94 10.06
C ALA A 21 -3.25 -11.77 9.63
N GLN A 22 -2.58 -11.88 8.49
CA GLN A 22 -1.86 -10.78 7.83
C GLN A 22 -2.83 -10.00 6.95
N ALA A 23 -3.69 -9.22 7.58
CA ALA A 23 -4.67 -8.39 6.90
C ALA A 23 -4.18 -6.95 6.85
N VAL A 24 -4.29 -6.32 5.68
CA VAL A 24 -3.93 -4.92 5.47
C VAL A 24 -5.18 -4.14 5.11
N ASP A 25 -5.50 -3.13 5.91
CA ASP A 25 -6.61 -2.23 5.64
C ASP A 25 -6.17 -1.10 4.70
N ILE A 26 -7.10 -0.65 3.86
CA ILE A 26 -6.96 0.57 3.05
C ILE A 26 -7.83 1.65 3.68
N LEU A 27 -7.20 2.72 4.12
CA LEU A 27 -7.80 3.84 4.83
C LEU A 27 -7.89 5.06 3.93
N TYR A 28 -9.01 5.76 3.92
CA TYR A 28 -9.07 7.10 3.34
C TYR A 28 -8.56 8.15 4.34
N VAL A 29 -7.51 8.87 3.96
CA VAL A 29 -6.86 9.92 4.76
C VAL A 29 -7.27 11.29 4.24
N ALA A 30 -8.37 11.81 4.77
CA ALA A 30 -8.96 13.08 4.30
C ALA A 30 -8.02 14.29 4.41
N SER A 31 -7.17 14.35 5.45
CA SER A 31 -6.21 15.44 5.66
C SER A 31 -5.11 15.51 4.59
N GLU A 32 -4.81 14.38 3.95
CA GLU A 32 -3.75 14.25 2.95
C GLU A 32 -4.31 14.02 1.54
N ASN A 33 -5.65 13.98 1.41
CA ASN A 33 -6.36 13.72 0.15
C ASN A 33 -5.84 12.48 -0.58
N GLY A 34 -5.83 11.34 0.12
CA GLY A 34 -5.34 10.08 -0.43
C GLY A 34 -5.76 8.87 0.39
N PHE A 35 -5.15 7.74 0.06
CA PHE A 35 -5.38 6.46 0.69
C PHE A 35 -4.08 5.95 1.28
N ALA A 36 -4.15 5.32 2.45
CA ALA A 36 -3.00 4.71 3.11
C ALA A 36 -3.29 3.25 3.43
N THR A 37 -2.27 2.40 3.33
CA THR A 37 -2.35 1.07 3.92
C THR A 37 -2.19 1.14 5.44
N SER A 38 -2.73 0.15 6.15
CA SER A 38 -2.55 -0.03 7.59
C SER A 38 -2.43 -1.52 7.88
N GLY A 39 -1.27 -1.95 8.41
CA GLY A 39 -0.97 -3.33 8.76
C GLY A 39 0.34 -3.83 8.17
N ILE A 40 0.92 -3.13 7.19
CA ILE A 40 2.21 -3.52 6.59
C ILE A 40 3.33 -3.40 7.64
N ILE A 41 3.35 -2.31 8.41
CA ILE A 41 4.36 -2.12 9.46
C ILE A 41 4.24 -3.21 10.52
N GLU A 42 3.01 -3.52 10.93
CA GLU A 42 2.73 -4.49 11.99
C GLU A 42 3.13 -5.91 11.58
N HIS A 43 2.77 -6.33 10.37
CA HIS A 43 2.99 -7.70 9.92
C HIS A 43 4.39 -7.95 9.34
N PHE A 44 4.99 -6.94 8.71
CA PHE A 44 6.21 -7.12 7.91
C PHE A 44 7.35 -6.16 8.28
N GLY A 45 7.12 -5.20 9.18
CA GLY A 45 8.14 -4.21 9.57
C GLY A 45 8.49 -3.20 8.48
N LEU A 46 7.66 -3.11 7.43
CA LEU A 46 7.86 -2.25 6.27
C LEU A 46 6.91 -1.04 6.33
N ARG A 47 7.31 0.09 5.75
CA ARG A 47 6.50 1.32 5.76
C ARG A 47 5.17 1.15 5.03
N GLU A 48 4.12 1.78 5.55
CA GLU A 48 2.84 1.84 4.87
C GLU A 48 2.96 2.56 3.51
N ILE A 49 2.09 2.19 2.58
CA ILE A 49 2.00 2.77 1.24
C ILE A 49 0.96 3.90 1.27
N PHE A 50 1.30 5.03 0.67
CA PHE A 50 0.37 6.14 0.45
C PHE A 50 0.09 6.32 -1.03
N ILE A 51 -1.19 6.48 -1.38
CA ILE A 51 -1.68 6.60 -2.74
C ILE A 51 -2.49 7.90 -2.85
N PRO A 52 -2.04 8.88 -3.64
CA PRO A 52 -2.80 10.09 -3.87
C PRO A 52 -4.20 9.82 -4.46
N ALA A 53 -5.23 10.52 -4.00
CA ALA A 53 -6.61 10.26 -4.44
C ALA A 53 -6.79 10.43 -5.95
N TYR A 54 -6.06 11.36 -6.59
CA TYR A 54 -6.15 11.57 -8.03
C TYR A 54 -5.75 10.33 -8.85
N MET A 55 -4.83 9.49 -8.35
CA MET A 55 -4.42 8.26 -9.02
C MET A 55 -5.53 7.20 -8.95
N VAL A 56 -6.18 7.10 -7.79
CA VAL A 56 -7.30 6.19 -7.57
C VAL A 56 -8.51 6.57 -8.44
N ILE A 57 -8.79 7.87 -8.56
CA ILE A 57 -9.88 8.38 -9.41
C ILE A 57 -9.59 8.12 -10.89
N LYS A 58 -8.32 8.21 -11.29
CA LYS A 58 -7.91 7.99 -12.68
C LYS A 58 -8.09 6.53 -13.10
N ASP A 59 -7.72 5.58 -12.25
CA ASP A 59 -7.74 4.16 -12.57
C ASP A 59 -7.79 3.26 -11.31
N LEU A 60 -8.99 3.13 -10.72
CA LEU A 60 -9.20 2.39 -9.47
C LEU A 60 -8.74 0.93 -9.55
N GLU A 61 -9.04 0.25 -10.65
CA GLU A 61 -8.70 -1.16 -10.85
C GLU A 61 -7.18 -1.36 -10.91
N LEU A 62 -6.50 -0.50 -11.67
CA LEU A 62 -5.04 -0.55 -11.75
C LEU A 62 -4.38 -0.28 -10.40
N ILE A 63 -4.82 0.74 -9.67
CA ILE A 63 -4.28 1.02 -8.34
C ILE A 63 -4.52 -0.14 -7.38
N GLY A 64 -5.73 -0.72 -7.39
CA GLY A 64 -6.02 -1.91 -6.57
C GLY A 64 -5.08 -3.08 -6.91
N THR A 65 -4.81 -3.27 -8.20
CA THR A 65 -3.88 -4.30 -8.70
C THR A 65 -2.45 -4.03 -8.25
N ILE A 66 -1.95 -2.79 -8.35
CA ILE A 66 -0.61 -2.41 -7.87
C ILE A 66 -0.44 -2.74 -6.39
N VAL A 67 -1.41 -2.35 -5.56
CA VAL A 67 -1.35 -2.60 -4.11
C VAL A 67 -1.36 -4.09 -3.82
N ALA A 68 -2.23 -4.86 -4.48
CA ALA A 68 -2.29 -6.30 -4.31
C ALA A 68 -0.97 -6.99 -4.70
N VAL A 69 -0.35 -6.61 -5.82
CA VAL A 69 0.95 -7.14 -6.27
C VAL A 69 2.04 -6.83 -5.23
N ILE A 70 2.12 -5.59 -4.74
CA ILE A 70 3.13 -5.22 -3.75
C ILE A 70 2.96 -6.03 -2.45
N LEU A 71 1.71 -6.20 -1.99
CA LEU A 71 1.43 -6.98 -0.77
C LEU A 71 1.76 -8.46 -0.95
N GLU A 72 1.50 -9.02 -2.13
CA GLU A 72 1.86 -10.39 -2.49
C GLU A 72 3.38 -10.59 -2.46
N GLU A 73 4.15 -9.69 -3.09
CA GLU A 73 5.62 -9.76 -3.08
C GLU A 73 6.20 -9.64 -1.66
N ILE A 74 5.61 -8.78 -0.82
CA ILE A 74 6.00 -8.65 0.59
C ILE A 74 5.79 -9.98 1.31
N SER A 75 4.64 -10.63 1.13
CA SER A 75 4.37 -11.90 1.80
C SER A 75 5.31 -13.01 1.36
N GLN A 76 5.51 -13.17 0.05
CA GLN A 76 6.39 -14.21 -0.50
C GLN A 76 7.83 -14.05 0.01
N ALA A 77 8.32 -12.81 0.08
CA ALA A 77 9.63 -12.53 0.66
C ALA A 77 9.67 -12.87 2.17
N HIS A 78 8.62 -12.54 2.92
CA HIS A 78 8.55 -12.85 4.35
C HIS A 78 8.53 -14.37 4.62
N GLU A 79 7.76 -15.13 3.85
CA GLU A 79 7.64 -16.59 4.00
C GLU A 79 8.92 -17.35 3.61
N SER A 80 9.68 -16.81 2.66
CA SER A 80 10.96 -17.39 2.22
C SER A 80 12.16 -16.98 3.09
N GLU A 81 11.92 -16.31 4.24
CA GLU A 81 12.95 -15.68 5.08
C GLU A 81 13.83 -14.68 4.30
N GLY A 82 13.32 -14.17 3.18
CA GLY A 82 13.96 -13.18 2.33
C GLY A 82 13.82 -11.75 2.88
N VAL A 83 14.63 -10.84 2.34
CA VAL A 83 14.53 -9.41 2.65
C VAL A 83 13.78 -8.72 1.53
N PHE A 84 12.55 -8.27 1.81
CA PHE A 84 11.82 -7.40 0.88
C PHE A 84 12.35 -5.97 0.96
N GLN A 85 12.50 -5.33 -0.20
CA GLN A 85 12.71 -3.90 -0.32
C GLN A 85 11.81 -3.36 -1.42
N TYR A 86 11.16 -2.23 -1.16
CA TYR A 86 10.38 -1.54 -2.19
C TYR A 86 11.28 -1.23 -3.38
N SER A 87 10.92 -1.75 -4.55
CA SER A 87 11.55 -1.31 -5.78
C SER A 87 11.22 0.17 -6.00
N PRO A 88 12.20 1.02 -6.31
CA PRO A 88 11.95 2.43 -6.62
C PRO A 88 11.12 2.61 -7.90
N HIS A 89 11.06 1.58 -8.76
CA HIS A 89 10.29 1.55 -10.00
C HIS A 89 9.44 0.28 -10.06
N LEU A 90 8.18 0.41 -10.47
CA LEU A 90 7.29 -0.71 -10.70
C LEU A 90 6.64 -0.55 -12.06
N GLU A 91 6.63 -1.63 -12.85
CA GLU A 91 5.81 -1.71 -14.06
C GLU A 91 4.59 -2.58 -13.74
N VAL A 92 3.39 -2.01 -13.83
CA VAL A 92 2.14 -2.75 -13.61
C VAL A 92 1.18 -2.45 -14.75
N MET A 93 0.73 -3.53 -15.40
CA MET A 93 -0.16 -3.47 -16.58
C MET A 93 0.37 -2.55 -17.70
N GLY A 94 1.69 -2.53 -17.91
CA GLY A 94 2.35 -1.73 -18.94
C GLY A 94 2.40 -0.23 -18.65
N LYS A 95 2.20 0.18 -17.39
CA LYS A 95 2.43 1.56 -16.92
C LYS A 95 3.51 1.54 -15.85
N ASP A 96 4.39 2.54 -15.93
CA ASP A 96 5.49 2.71 -14.99
C ASP A 96 5.07 3.61 -13.81
N TYR A 97 5.48 3.19 -12.62
CA TYR A 97 5.25 3.85 -11.36
C TYR A 97 6.55 3.95 -10.57
N THR A 98 6.61 4.90 -9.65
CA THR A 98 7.70 5.04 -8.71
C THR A 98 7.22 4.96 -7.27
N MET A 99 8.06 4.42 -6.41
CA MET A 99 7.85 4.37 -4.96
C MET A 99 8.90 5.23 -4.27
N LYS A 100 8.47 6.33 -3.66
CA LYS A 100 9.37 7.28 -3.00
C LYS A 100 9.04 7.40 -1.54
N ARG A 101 10.07 7.42 -0.69
CA ARG A 101 9.88 7.69 0.73
C ARG A 101 9.40 9.13 0.91
N SER A 102 8.26 9.31 1.58
CA SER A 102 7.70 10.61 1.94
C SER A 102 7.12 10.56 3.35
N GLY A 103 7.72 11.31 4.29
CA GLY A 103 7.33 11.25 5.70
C GLY A 103 7.47 9.85 6.28
N GLU A 104 6.37 9.28 6.77
CA GLU A 104 6.29 7.90 7.31
C GLU A 104 5.92 6.85 6.24
N TYR A 105 5.57 7.28 5.03
CA TYR A 105 5.04 6.42 3.98
C TYR A 105 6.03 6.14 2.85
N MET A 106 5.71 5.11 2.08
CA MET A 106 6.15 4.95 0.70
C MET A 106 5.05 5.47 -0.22
N MET A 107 5.32 6.58 -0.91
CA MET A 107 4.37 7.25 -1.79
C MET A 107 4.44 6.66 -3.19
N LEU A 108 3.29 6.26 -3.72
CA LEU A 108 3.12 5.84 -5.10
C LEU A 108 2.94 7.07 -6.00
N GLU A 109 3.70 7.12 -7.10
CA GLU A 109 3.62 8.17 -8.12
C GLU A 109 3.69 7.57 -9.52
N GLU A 110 3.10 8.23 -10.52
CA GLU A 110 3.34 7.87 -11.92
C GLU A 110 4.82 8.16 -12.28
N ALA A 111 5.46 7.26 -13.01
CA ALA A 111 6.78 7.54 -13.57
C ALA A 111 6.64 8.59 -14.68
N GLN A 112 7.58 9.55 -14.73
CA GLN A 112 7.66 10.55 -15.80
C GLN A 112 8.39 10.03 -17.02
#